data_AF-A0A7S2HEG7-F1
#
_entry.id   AF-A0A7S2HEG7-F1
#
_cell.length_a   1.000
_cell.length_b   1.000
_cell.length_c   1.000
_cell.angle_alpha   90.00
_cell.angle_beta   90.00
_cell.angle_gamma   90.00
#
_symmetry.space_group_name_H-M   'P 1'
#
loop_
_entity.id
_entity.type
_entity.pdbx_description
1 polymer ?
#
loop_
_entity_poly.entity_id
_entity_poly.type
_entity_poly.pdbx_seq_one_letter_code
_entity_poly.pdbx_strand_id
1 'polypeptide(L)'
;LITRNFNMMRITFLVVISNALLASSHPCDSEHARECPSASGGKLGECMLGLGTDVSAACSEWLTFHKRCKSELDSQCSQRCEGNPCAFTEGAIPCVAFWTHPDFRSGYSAECAGILPEEVVEEESDTLKAERKKRKEERKRKRREKLEKEQSEILNLP
;
A
#
# COMPACT_ATOMS: atom_id res chain seq x y z
N LEU A 1 -52.30 -24.22 8.08
CA LEU A 1 -51.50 -23.18 8.77
C LEU A 1 -50.08 -23.25 8.24
N ILE A 2 -49.70 -22.29 7.39
CA ILE A 2 -48.34 -22.17 6.84
C ILE A 2 -47.67 -21.03 7.61
N THR A 3 -46.85 -21.35 8.60
CA THR A 3 -46.01 -20.37 9.29
C THR A 3 -44.83 -20.00 8.42
N ARG A 4 -44.93 -18.83 7.77
CA ARG A 4 -43.83 -18.14 7.09
C ARG A 4 -42.83 -17.67 8.15
N ASN A 5 -41.67 -18.32 8.24
CA ASN A 5 -40.55 -17.82 9.04
C ASN A 5 -39.82 -16.73 8.25
N PHE A 6 -40.15 -15.48 8.55
CA PHE A 6 -39.35 -14.31 8.22
C PHE A 6 -38.10 -14.31 9.13
N ASN A 7 -37.00 -14.91 8.68
CA ASN A 7 -35.67 -14.63 9.23
C ASN A 7 -35.16 -13.35 8.57
N MET A 8 -35.67 -12.23 9.07
CA MET A 8 -35.25 -10.88 8.73
C MET A 8 -34.25 -10.42 9.79
N MET A 9 -33.09 -9.93 9.34
CA MET A 9 -32.33 -8.89 10.01
C MET A 9 -31.50 -9.27 11.25
N ARG A 10 -30.29 -9.80 11.00
CA ARG A 10 -29.09 -9.45 11.79
C ARG A 10 -27.90 -9.28 10.85
N ILE A 11 -27.90 -8.17 10.12
CA ILE A 11 -26.70 -7.64 9.47
C ILE A 11 -25.93 -6.89 10.57
N THR A 12 -25.06 -7.61 11.29
CA THR A 12 -24.03 -6.99 12.12
C THR A 12 -22.96 -6.42 11.19
N PHE A 13 -23.19 -5.17 10.76
CA PHE A 13 -22.18 -4.32 10.15
C PHE A 13 -21.12 -3.97 11.21
N LEU A 14 -20.09 -4.81 11.33
CA LEU A 14 -18.82 -4.38 11.92
C LEU A 14 -18.05 -3.64 10.83
N VAL A 15 -18.38 -2.36 10.64
CA VAL A 15 -17.55 -1.46 9.85
C VAL A 15 -16.35 -1.07 10.73
N VAL A 16 -15.27 -1.84 10.66
CA VAL A 16 -13.95 -1.32 11.05
C VAL A 16 -13.47 -0.48 9.88
N ILE A 17 -13.76 0.82 9.93
CA ILE A 17 -13.20 1.80 9.02
C ILE A 17 -11.70 1.92 9.37
N SER A 18 -10.86 1.07 8.77
CA SER A 18 -9.41 1.28 8.70
C SER A 18 -8.99 1.59 7.28
N ASN A 19 -9.77 2.44 6.60
CA ASN A 19 -9.43 2.96 5.28
C ASN A 19 -8.85 4.38 5.44
N ALA A 20 -7.58 4.44 5.87
CA ALA A 20 -6.76 5.65 5.90
C ALA A 20 -5.69 5.62 4.78
N LEU A 21 -5.95 4.95 3.66
CA LEU A 21 -5.07 4.90 2.49
C LEU A 21 -5.33 6.03 1.51
N LEU A 22 -5.47 7.27 2.00
CA LEU A 22 -5.69 8.46 1.17
C LEU A 22 -4.72 9.59 1.55
N ALA A 23 -3.42 9.29 1.44
CA ALA A 23 -2.30 10.17 1.07
C ALA A 23 -1.02 9.41 1.42
N SER A 24 -0.15 9.14 0.45
CA SER A 24 1.12 8.42 0.66
C SER A 24 2.18 9.30 1.34
N SER A 25 1.82 10.01 2.40
CA SER A 25 2.81 10.58 3.30
C SER A 25 3.37 9.45 4.17
N HIS A 26 4.69 9.40 4.31
CA HIS A 26 5.34 8.42 5.18
C HIS A 26 4.71 8.54 6.59
N PRO A 27 4.42 7.42 7.30
CA PRO A 27 3.70 7.46 8.59
C PRO A 27 4.38 8.32 9.66
N CYS A 28 5.66 8.62 9.48
CA CYS A 28 6.48 9.43 10.36
C CYS A 28 6.96 10.76 9.75
N ASP A 29 6.45 11.21 8.60
CA ASP A 29 6.96 12.41 7.89
C ASP A 29 6.96 13.66 8.79
N SER A 30 5.87 13.88 9.52
CA SER A 30 5.72 15.04 10.41
C SER A 30 6.71 15.05 11.56
N GLU A 31 6.94 13.88 12.16
CA GLU A 31 7.82 13.69 13.31
C GLU A 31 9.29 13.69 12.88
N HIS A 32 9.61 13.09 11.73
CA HIS A 32 10.95 13.11 11.15
C HIS A 32 11.40 14.55 10.90
N ALA A 33 10.59 15.34 10.21
CA ALA A 33 10.91 16.73 9.89
C ALA A 33 11.10 17.62 11.14
N ARG A 34 10.40 17.30 12.24
CA ARG A 34 10.41 18.09 13.47
C ARG A 34 11.54 17.69 14.43
N GLU A 35 11.68 16.39 14.70
CA GLU A 35 12.55 15.88 15.77
C GLU A 35 13.90 15.38 15.24
N CYS A 36 13.92 14.87 14.01
CA CYS A 36 15.09 14.21 13.42
C CYS A 36 15.53 14.83 12.06
N PRO A 37 15.57 16.17 11.89
CA PRO A 37 15.70 16.80 10.57
C PRO A 37 17.03 16.53 9.87
N SER A 38 18.08 16.20 10.62
CA SER A 38 19.43 15.90 10.09
C SER A 38 19.72 14.40 9.98
N ALA A 39 18.81 13.54 10.43
CA ALA A 39 18.98 12.10 10.42
C ALA A 39 18.46 11.51 9.11
N SER A 40 19.20 10.54 8.56
CA SER A 40 18.81 9.78 7.37
C SER A 40 19.24 8.32 7.51
N GLY A 41 18.58 7.43 6.76
CA GLY A 41 18.90 6.00 6.74
C GLY A 41 18.82 5.35 8.13
N GLY A 42 19.80 4.51 8.48
CA GLY A 42 19.83 3.85 9.79
C GLY A 42 19.84 4.81 10.98
N LYS A 43 20.45 6.00 10.84
CA LYS A 43 20.47 7.03 11.90
C LYS A 43 19.09 7.64 12.15
N LEU A 44 18.25 7.69 11.11
CA LEU A 44 16.86 8.12 11.25
C LEU A 44 16.09 7.12 12.12
N GLY A 45 16.24 5.82 11.86
CA GLY A 45 15.64 4.77 12.67
C GLY A 45 16.02 4.88 14.16
N GLU A 46 17.30 5.10 14.45
CA GLU A 46 17.79 5.28 15.82
C GLU A 46 17.22 6.53 16.49
N CYS A 47 17.22 7.66 15.78
CA CYS A 47 16.65 8.92 16.28
C CYS A 47 15.17 8.76 16.63
N MET A 48 14.39 8.18 15.70
CA MET A 48 12.95 8.02 15.84
C MET A 48 12.57 6.98 16.90
N LEU A 49 13.32 5.88 17.02
CA LEU A 49 13.14 4.91 18.11
C LEU A 49 13.45 5.53 19.49
N GLY A 50 14.33 6.54 19.53
CA GLY A 50 14.65 7.29 20.75
C GLY A 50 13.51 8.17 21.26
N LEU A 51 12.57 8.56 20.40
CA LEU A 51 11.40 9.38 20.77
C LEU A 51 10.33 8.59 21.54
N GLY A 52 10.37 7.26 21.48
CA GLY A 52 9.48 6.40 22.28
C GLY A 52 7.99 6.68 22.04
N THR A 53 7.32 7.27 23.03
CA THR A 53 5.88 7.57 23.01
C THR A 53 5.52 8.93 22.41
N ASP A 54 6.52 9.75 22.04
CA ASP A 54 6.30 11.11 21.51
C ASP A 54 6.02 11.14 20.00
N VAL A 55 5.81 9.97 19.39
CA VAL A 55 5.42 9.80 17.98
C VAL A 55 3.96 9.38 17.85
N SER A 56 3.34 9.66 16.70
CA SER A 56 1.99 9.17 16.43
C SER A 56 1.91 7.64 16.47
N ALA A 57 0.71 7.11 16.73
CA ALA A 57 0.48 5.66 16.75
C ALA A 57 0.89 4.99 15.42
N ALA A 58 0.55 5.63 14.29
CA ALA A 58 0.93 5.15 12.96
C ALA A 58 2.46 5.10 12.77
N CYS A 59 3.17 6.15 13.22
CA CYS A 59 4.63 6.14 13.19
C CYS A 59 5.23 5.08 14.13
N SER A 60 4.67 4.91 15.33
CA SER A 60 5.13 3.90 16.30
C SER A 60 4.98 2.48 15.77
N GLU A 61 3.85 2.18 15.13
CA GLU A 61 3.59 0.89 14.46
C GLU A 61 4.58 0.66 13.32
N TRP A 62 4.83 1.68 12.50
CA TRP A 62 5.82 1.64 11.42
C TRP A 62 7.25 1.37 11.95
N LEU A 63 7.69 2.09 12.98
CA LEU A 63 9.00 1.89 13.61
C LEU A 63 9.13 0.50 14.24
N THR A 64 8.06 -0.01 14.85
CA THR A 64 8.02 -1.33 15.46
C THR A 64 8.14 -2.42 14.40
N PHE A 65 7.39 -2.30 13.30
CA PHE A 65 7.49 -3.18 12.15
C PHE A 65 8.93 -3.19 11.60
N HIS A 66 9.51 -2.02 11.35
CA HIS A 66 10.86 -1.89 10.83
C HIS A 66 11.94 -2.47 11.75
N LYS A 67 11.79 -2.28 13.06
CA LYS A 67 12.71 -2.83 14.06
C LYS A 67 12.67 -4.36 14.08
N ARG A 68 11.47 -4.94 14.08
CA ARG A 68 11.29 -6.40 14.12
C ARG A 68 11.72 -7.05 12.81
N CYS A 69 11.40 -6.42 11.68
CA CYS A 69 11.69 -6.95 10.35
C CYS A 69 13.00 -6.46 9.75
N LYS A 70 13.90 -5.92 10.57
CA LYS A 70 15.13 -5.28 10.09
C LYS A 70 15.96 -6.19 9.18
N SER A 71 16.24 -7.42 9.61
CA SER A 71 17.07 -8.37 8.85
C SER A 71 16.46 -8.73 7.49
N GLU A 72 15.14 -8.87 7.43
CA GLU A 72 14.41 -9.21 6.21
C GLU A 72 14.27 -8.03 5.27
N LEU A 73 14.03 -6.84 5.82
CA LEU A 73 14.06 -5.60 5.04
C LEU A 73 15.45 -5.39 4.44
N ASP A 74 16.49 -5.52 5.24
CA ASP A 74 17.87 -5.31 4.77
C ASP A 74 18.29 -6.36 3.74
N SER A 75 17.82 -7.61 3.84
CA SER A 75 18.17 -8.66 2.88
C SER A 75 17.29 -8.66 1.63
N GLN A 76 15.96 -8.70 1.80
CA GLN A 76 15.00 -8.88 0.71
C GLN A 76 14.66 -7.56 0.00
N CYS A 77 14.78 -6.42 0.66
CA CYS A 77 14.49 -5.13 0.02
C CYS A 77 15.73 -4.43 -0.51
N SER A 78 16.95 -4.91 -0.24
CA SER A 78 18.23 -4.27 -0.59
C SER A 78 18.30 -3.72 -2.02
N GLN A 79 17.76 -4.44 -3.01
CA GLN A 79 17.73 -3.99 -4.41
C GLN A 79 16.97 -2.67 -4.60
N ARG A 80 15.91 -2.43 -3.82
CA ARG A 80 15.13 -1.20 -3.87
C ARG A 80 15.76 -0.04 -3.11
N CYS A 81 16.74 -0.33 -2.24
CA CYS A 81 17.51 0.68 -1.53
C CYS A 81 18.94 0.78 -2.06
N GLU A 82 19.14 0.47 -3.36
CA GLU A 82 20.42 0.63 -4.06
C GLU A 82 21.59 -0.13 -3.40
N GLY A 83 21.29 -1.28 -2.80
CA GLY A 83 22.29 -2.10 -2.10
C GLY A 83 22.60 -1.64 -0.67
N ASN A 84 21.91 -0.61 -0.16
CA ASN A 84 22.00 -0.17 1.22
C ASN A 84 20.99 -0.90 2.12
N PRO A 85 21.20 -0.90 3.45
CA PRO A 85 20.19 -1.33 4.41
C PRO A 85 18.88 -0.57 4.19
N CYS A 86 17.78 -1.31 4.03
CA CYS A 86 16.47 -0.74 3.75
C CYS A 86 15.69 -0.39 5.00
N ALA A 87 16.04 -0.93 6.17
CA ALA A 87 15.31 -0.63 7.39
C ALA A 87 15.36 0.87 7.69
N PHE A 88 14.20 1.46 8.00
CA PHE A 88 13.98 2.87 8.30
C PHE A 88 14.25 3.82 7.11
N THR A 89 14.24 3.29 5.89
CA THR A 89 14.35 4.09 4.66
C THR A 89 13.02 4.17 3.93
N GLU A 90 12.82 5.24 3.17
CA GLU A 90 11.65 5.36 2.28
C GLU A 90 11.59 4.24 1.23
N GLY A 91 12.74 3.72 0.80
CA GLY A 91 12.82 2.61 -0.16
C GLY A 91 12.18 1.31 0.34
N ALA A 92 12.00 1.15 1.65
CA ALA A 92 11.28 0.03 2.20
C ALA A 92 9.77 0.10 2.01
N ILE A 93 9.15 1.29 1.97
CA ILE A 93 7.70 1.44 1.76
C ILE A 93 7.23 0.67 0.53
N PRO A 94 7.76 0.95 -0.68
CA PRO A 94 7.30 0.22 -1.85
C PRO A 94 7.64 -1.25 -1.71
N CYS A 95 8.73 -1.66 -1.06
CA CYS A 95 9.06 -3.08 -0.87
C CYS A 95 8.01 -3.81 -0.03
N VAL A 96 7.68 -3.26 1.14
CA VAL A 96 6.73 -3.82 2.11
C VAL A 96 5.32 -3.87 1.52
N ALA A 97 4.96 -2.92 0.65
CA ALA A 97 3.69 -2.97 -0.08
C ALA A 97 3.55 -4.23 -0.97
N PHE A 98 4.63 -4.91 -1.36
CA PHE A 98 4.55 -6.20 -2.05
C PHE A 98 4.47 -7.39 -1.08
N TRP A 99 4.86 -7.21 0.18
CA TRP A 99 4.85 -8.29 1.18
C TRP A 99 3.44 -8.70 1.58
N THR A 100 2.46 -7.80 1.43
CA THR A 100 1.05 -8.09 1.69
C THR A 100 0.45 -9.04 0.67
N HIS A 101 1.10 -9.25 -0.48
CA HIS A 101 0.61 -10.16 -1.50
C HIS A 101 0.78 -11.63 -1.06
N PRO A 102 -0.26 -12.49 -1.20
CA PRO A 102 -0.26 -13.85 -0.64
C PRO A 102 0.92 -14.70 -1.11
N ASP A 103 1.27 -14.57 -2.40
CA ASP A 103 2.39 -15.30 -3.02
C ASP A 103 3.75 -15.03 -2.38
N PHE A 104 3.92 -13.87 -1.74
CA PHE A 104 5.18 -13.48 -1.12
C PHE A 104 5.17 -13.64 0.40
N ARG A 105 3.98 -13.70 1.02
CA ARG A 105 3.83 -13.74 2.48
C ARG A 105 4.53 -14.93 3.15
N SER A 106 4.63 -16.07 2.48
CA SER A 106 5.35 -17.26 2.96
C SER A 106 6.88 -17.14 2.90
N GLY A 107 7.41 -16.10 2.24
CA GLY A 107 8.84 -15.85 2.12
C GLY A 107 9.46 -15.10 3.31
N TYR A 108 8.67 -14.72 4.30
CA TYR A 108 9.07 -13.96 5.48
C TYR A 108 8.97 -14.80 6.74
N SER A 109 9.72 -14.44 7.79
CA SER A 109 9.61 -15.06 9.10
C SER A 109 8.22 -14.87 9.69
N ALA A 110 7.85 -15.79 10.59
CA ALA A 110 6.60 -15.70 11.32
C ALA A 110 6.47 -14.39 12.11
N GLU A 111 7.59 -13.82 12.59
CA GLU A 111 7.60 -12.55 13.32
C GLU A 111 7.14 -11.38 12.42
N CYS A 112 7.62 -11.33 11.18
CA CYS A 112 7.25 -10.30 10.23
C CYS A 112 5.89 -10.51 9.61
N ALA A 113 5.57 -11.75 9.24
CA ALA A 113 4.26 -12.10 8.69
C ALA A 113 3.11 -11.83 9.67
N GLY A 114 3.38 -11.87 10.98
CA GLY A 114 2.40 -11.61 12.04
C GLY A 114 2.09 -10.14 12.30
N ILE A 115 2.89 -9.20 11.77
CA ILE A 115 2.69 -7.75 11.93
C ILE A 115 2.15 -7.12 10.64
N LEU A 116 2.37 -7.77 9.49
CA LEU A 116 1.79 -7.31 8.23
C LEU A 116 0.26 -7.24 8.36
N PRO A 117 -0.36 -6.11 7.94
CA PRO A 117 -1.81 -6.00 7.90
C PRO A 117 -2.38 -7.20 7.14
N GLU A 118 -3.41 -7.82 7.73
CA GLU A 118 -4.12 -8.88 7.02
C GLU A 118 -4.78 -8.26 5.79
N GLU A 119 -4.49 -8.82 4.61
CA GLU A 119 -5.11 -8.36 3.38
C GLU A 119 -6.61 -8.63 3.49
N VAL A 120 -7.37 -7.57 3.72
CA VAL A 120 -8.82 -7.62 3.59
C VAL A 120 -9.07 -7.74 2.09
N VAL A 121 -9.32 -8.96 1.63
CA VAL A 121 -9.82 -9.20 0.28
C VAL A 121 -11.23 -8.61 0.25
N GLU A 122 -11.33 -7.32 -0.02
CA GLU A 122 -12.60 -6.72 -0.38
C GLU A 122 -13.04 -7.42 -1.67
N GLU A 123 -14.13 -8.18 -1.60
CA GLU A 123 -14.80 -8.66 -2.82
C GLU A 123 -15.20 -7.43 -3.63
N GLU A 124 -14.34 -7.07 -4.58
CA GLU A 124 -14.57 -5.93 -5.47
C GLU A 124 -15.88 -6.19 -6.20
N SER A 125 -16.89 -5.38 -5.86
CA SER A 125 -18.25 -5.55 -6.37
C SER A 125 -18.28 -5.61 -7.90
N ASP A 126 -19.19 -6.42 -8.45
CA ASP A 126 -19.32 -6.59 -9.90
C ASP A 126 -19.54 -5.26 -10.65
N THR A 127 -20.13 -4.27 -9.97
CA THR A 127 -20.32 -2.91 -10.50
C THR A 127 -19.00 -2.17 -10.68
N LEU A 128 -18.08 -2.24 -9.72
CA LEU A 128 -16.74 -1.63 -9.83
C LEU A 128 -15.90 -2.29 -10.93
N LYS A 129 -15.98 -3.62 -11.06
CA LYS A 129 -15.34 -4.38 -12.14
C LYS A 129 -15.87 -3.97 -13.51
N ALA A 130 -17.19 -3.85 -13.64
CA ALA A 130 -17.83 -3.41 -14.88
C ALA A 130 -17.45 -1.96 -15.25
N GLU A 131 -17.40 -1.06 -14.26
CA GLU A 131 -17.03 0.34 -14.50
C GLU A 131 -15.56 0.49 -14.92
N ARG A 132 -14.64 -0.24 -14.26
CA ARG A 132 -13.23 -0.32 -14.65
C ARG A 132 -13.06 -0.86 -16.07
N LYS A 133 -13.81 -1.90 -16.45
CA LYS A 133 -13.79 -2.47 -17.80
C LYS A 133 -14.26 -1.44 -18.83
N LYS A 134 -15.37 -0.75 -18.59
CA LYS A 134 -15.91 0.29 -19.48
C LYS A 134 -14.92 1.44 -19.67
N ARG A 135 -14.31 1.94 -18.59
CA ARG A 135 -13.28 3.00 -18.66
C ARG A 135 -12.05 2.54 -19.46
N LYS A 136 -11.63 1.28 -19.32
CA LYS A 136 -10.48 0.73 -20.07
C LYS A 136 -10.77 0.61 -21.56
N GLU A 137 -11.98 0.18 -21.93
CA GLU A 137 -12.44 0.10 -23.32
C GLU A 137 -12.55 1.49 -23.97
N GLU A 138 -13.10 2.48 -23.26
CA GLU A 138 -13.20 3.84 -23.76
C GLU A 138 -11.83 4.47 -24.04
N ARG A 139 -10.86 4.26 -23.12
CA ARG A 139 -9.47 4.72 -23.32
C ARG A 139 -8.82 4.07 -24.54
N LYS A 140 -9.07 2.78 -24.77
CA LYS A 140 -8.57 2.07 -25.96
C LYS A 140 -9.18 2.62 -27.25
N ARG A 141 -10.50 2.87 -27.26
CA ARG A 141 -11.20 3.46 -28.41
C ARG A 141 -10.62 4.83 -28.76
N LYS A 142 -10.52 5.73 -27.79
CA LYS A 142 -9.95 7.08 -27.98
C LYS A 142 -8.52 7.05 -28.51
N ARG A 143 -7.69 6.09 -28.08
CA ARG A 143 -6.34 5.90 -28.63
C ARG A 143 -6.35 5.49 -30.10
N ARG A 144 -7.25 4.59 -30.49
CA ARG A 144 -7.38 4.16 -31.90
C ARG A 144 -7.84 5.32 -32.79
N GLU A 145 -8.86 6.06 -32.37
CA GLU A 145 -9.36 7.23 -33.10
C GLU A 145 -8.28 8.31 -33.26
N LYS A 146 -7.45 8.54 -32.24
CA LYS A 146 -6.32 9.48 -32.33
C LYS A 146 -5.28 9.03 -33.35
N LEU A 147 -4.93 7.74 -33.34
CA LEU A 147 -3.98 7.15 -34.28
C LEU A 147 -4.50 7.18 -35.73
N GLU A 148 -5.78 6.83 -35.94
CA GLU A 148 -6.41 6.90 -37.26
C GLU A 148 -6.47 8.33 -37.78
N LYS A 149 -6.77 9.31 -36.91
CA LYS A 149 -6.74 10.72 -37.28
C LYS A 149 -5.34 11.19 -37.65
N GLU A 150 -4.33 10.91 -36.83
CA GLU A 150 -2.92 11.25 -37.12
C GLU A 150 -2.45 10.59 -38.43
N GLN A 151 -2.82 9.33 -38.67
CA GLN A 151 -2.47 8.62 -39.91
C GLN A 151 -3.17 9.22 -41.14
N SER A 152 -4.42 9.68 -41.00
CA SER A 152 -5.14 10.37 -42.07
C SER A 152 -4.60 11.78 -42.36
N GLU A 153 -4.09 12.51 -41.35
CA GLU A 153 -3.43 13.81 -41.54
C GLU A 153 -2.08 13.64 -42.27
N ILE A 154 -1.32 12.58 -41.95
CA ILE A 154 -0.06 12.25 -42.65
C ILE A 154 -0.31 11.92 -44.14
N LEU A 155 -1.39 11.20 -44.45
CA LEU A 155 -1.70 10.81 -45.83
C LEU A 155 -2.20 11.97 -46.71
N ASN A 156 -2.64 13.08 -46.10
CA ASN A 156 -3.17 14.26 -46.78
C ASN A 156 -2.20 15.46 -46.79
N LEU A 157 -0.95 15.26 -46.35
CA LEU A 157 0.12 16.25 -46.55
C LEU A 157 0.54 16.23 -48.04
N PRO A 158 0.53 17.40 -48.72
CA PRO A 158 0.81 17.51 -50.15
C PRO A 158 2.27 17.24 -50.53
#